data_AF-A0A7S3XJZ3-F1
#
_entry.id   AF-A0A7S3XJZ3-F1
#
_cell.length_a   1.000
_cell.length_b   1.000
_cell.length_c   1.000
_cell.angle_alpha   90.00
_cell.angle_beta   90.00
_cell.angle_gamma   90.00
#
_symmetry.space_group_name_H-M   'P 1'
#
loop_
_entity.id
_entity.type
_entity.pdbx_description
1 polymer ?
#
loop_
_entity_poly.entity_id
_entity_poly.type
_entity_poly.pdbx_seq_one_letter_code
_entity_poly.pdbx_strand_id
1 'polypeptide(L)'
;KVLIIGGGIANFTDIAATFKGIISALKSYAEELREGKVTIWVRRGGPNYQEGLKKMKACGKQIGVPIRVFGPETSIVAIVPMALGLADPGEVEEWSEEASQINKVTRSKSVAAQLL
;
A
#
# COMPACT_ATOMS: atom_id res chain seq x y z
N LYS A 1 16.53 4.04 -8.17
CA LYS A 1 15.71 5.26 -7.90
C LYS A 1 14.53 4.86 -7.04
N VAL A 2 13.85 5.80 -6.38
CA VAL A 2 12.72 5.45 -5.48
C VAL A 2 11.48 6.26 -5.86
N LEU A 3 10.33 5.58 -5.93
CA LEU A 3 9.02 6.21 -6.15
C LEU A 3 8.15 5.97 -4.92
N ILE A 4 7.68 7.05 -4.29
CA ILE A 4 6.84 7.00 -3.10
C ILE A 4 5.42 7.40 -3.50
N ILE A 5 4.47 6.48 -3.33
CA ILE A 5 3.04 6.70 -3.57
C ILE A 5 2.35 6.67 -2.21
N GLY A 6 2.42 7.79 -1.52
CA GLY A 6 1.92 7.94 -0.16
C GLY A 6 0.62 8.73 -0.04
N GLY A 7 0.12 8.80 1.20
CA GLY A 7 -0.75 9.86 1.66
C GLY A 7 -1.58 9.50 2.88
N GLY A 8 -2.34 10.49 3.34
CA GLY A 8 -3.25 10.35 4.48
C GLY A 8 -4.38 9.35 4.20
N ILE A 9 -5.19 9.11 5.23
CA ILE A 9 -6.42 8.34 5.09
C ILE A 9 -7.44 9.24 4.40
N ALA A 10 -7.85 8.88 3.19
CA ALA A 10 -8.83 9.68 2.44
C ALA A 10 -10.24 9.49 3.03
N ASN A 11 -11.02 10.58 3.07
CA ASN A 11 -12.41 10.53 3.54
C ASN A 11 -13.38 10.10 2.44
N PHE A 12 -13.20 10.61 1.22
CA PHE A 12 -14.16 10.44 0.11
C PHE A 12 -13.53 9.91 -1.19
N THR A 13 -12.21 9.90 -1.30
CA THR A 13 -11.52 9.44 -2.51
C THR A 13 -11.58 7.91 -2.62
N ASP A 14 -12.10 7.40 -3.74
CA ASP A 14 -12.02 5.97 -4.05
C ASP A 14 -10.57 5.59 -4.43
N ILE A 15 -9.93 4.85 -3.54
CA ILE A 15 -8.54 4.45 -3.71
C ILE A 15 -8.39 3.40 -4.80
N ALA A 16 -9.35 2.49 -4.97
CA ALA A 16 -9.29 1.47 -6.01
C ALA A 16 -9.39 2.08 -7.41
N ALA A 17 -10.30 3.06 -7.59
CA ALA A 17 -10.43 3.81 -8.83
C ALA A 17 -9.17 4.63 -9.14
N THR A 18 -8.63 5.33 -8.13
CA THR A 18 -7.39 6.12 -8.29
C THR A 18 -6.21 5.23 -8.66
N PHE A 19 -6.06 4.09 -7.97
CA PHE A 19 -4.96 3.16 -8.22
C PHE A 19 -5.08 2.46 -9.57
N LYS A 20 -6.28 2.30 -10.13
CA LYS A 20 -6.46 1.79 -11.49
C LYS A 20 -5.72 2.66 -12.51
N GLY A 21 -5.79 3.98 -12.39
CA GLY A 21 -5.06 4.92 -13.25
C GLY A 21 -3.55 4.80 -13.09
N ILE A 22 -3.08 4.77 -11.83
CA ILE A 22 -1.66 4.61 -11.52
C ILE A 22 -1.12 3.29 -12.08
N ILE A 23 -1.83 2.18 -11.87
CA ILE A 23 -1.47 0.85 -12.37
C ILE A 23 -1.38 0.84 -13.90
N SER A 24 -2.31 1.52 -14.58
CA SER A 24 -2.24 1.66 -16.04
C SER A 24 -0.93 2.32 -16.46
N ALA A 25 -0.54 3.42 -15.81
CA ALA A 25 0.71 4.10 -16.12
C ALA A 25 1.93 3.22 -15.79
N LEU A 26 1.96 2.55 -14.64
CA LEU A 26 3.06 1.64 -14.27
C LEU A 26 3.26 0.52 -15.28
N LYS A 27 2.17 0.00 -15.87
CA LYS A 27 2.24 -1.00 -16.95
C LYS A 27 2.80 -0.42 -18.24
N SER A 28 2.41 0.81 -18.60
CA SER A 28 2.92 1.49 -19.81
C SER A 28 4.41 1.80 -19.73
N TYR A 29 4.95 2.08 -18.54
CA TYR A 29 6.37 2.43 -18.32
C TYR A 29 7.17 1.29 -17.66
N ALA A 30 6.73 0.04 -17.82
CA ALA A 30 7.30 -1.09 -17.11
C ALA A 30 8.77 -1.38 -17.47
N GLU A 31 9.19 -1.09 -18.70
CA GLU A 31 10.57 -1.28 -19.15
C GLU A 31 11.50 -0.25 -18.50
N GLU A 32 11.14 1.02 -18.58
CA GLU A 32 11.89 2.15 -18.06
C GLU A 32 12.01 2.10 -16.53
N LEU A 33 10.97 1.61 -15.85
CA LEU A 33 11.01 1.38 -14.41
C LEU A 33 12.02 0.29 -14.02
N ARG A 34 12.11 -0.79 -14.82
CA ARG A 34 13.08 -1.88 -14.60
C ARG A 34 14.50 -1.42 -14.89
N GLU A 35 14.73 -0.78 -16.04
CA GLU A 35 16.04 -0.23 -16.42
C GLU A 35 16.52 0.83 -15.40
N GLY A 36 15.60 1.68 -14.94
CA GLY A 36 15.85 2.68 -13.92
C GLY A 36 16.06 2.12 -12.51
N LYS A 37 15.95 0.79 -12.31
CA LYS A 37 16.00 0.09 -11.02
C LYS A 37 15.16 0.82 -9.98
N VAL A 38 13.90 1.07 -10.34
CA VAL A 38 12.95 1.80 -9.48
C VAL A 38 12.36 0.85 -8.46
N THR A 39 12.40 1.23 -7.19
CA THR A 39 11.63 0.58 -6.13
C THR A 39 10.44 1.45 -5.75
N ILE A 40 9.24 0.86 -5.71
CA ILE A 40 8.00 1.58 -5.43
C ILE A 40 7.51 1.27 -4.01
N TRP A 41 7.15 2.32 -3.29
CA TRP A 41 6.69 2.24 -1.91
C TRP A 41 5.33 2.90 -1.78
N VAL A 42 4.33 2.14 -1.34
CA VAL A 42 2.94 2.57 -1.35
C VAL A 42 2.38 2.56 0.06
N ARG A 43 1.84 3.70 0.53
CA ARG A 43 1.05 3.76 1.76
C ARG A 43 -0.23 4.52 1.53
N ARG A 44 -1.38 3.85 1.70
CA ARG A 44 -2.67 4.52 1.53
C ARG A 44 -3.78 3.91 2.39
N GLY A 45 -4.71 4.76 2.80
CA GLY A 45 -6.00 4.38 3.38
C GLY A 45 -7.14 5.21 2.79
N GLY A 46 -8.38 4.78 3.05
CA GLY A 46 -9.61 5.43 2.58
C GLY A 46 -10.60 4.44 1.97
N PRO A 47 -11.71 4.90 1.37
CA PRO A 47 -12.66 4.01 0.69
C PRO A 47 -11.99 3.07 -0.32
N ASN A 48 -12.35 1.78 -0.27
CA ASN A 48 -11.87 0.72 -1.18
C ASN A 48 -10.34 0.52 -1.23
N TYR A 49 -9.59 0.96 -0.20
CA TYR A 49 -8.13 0.86 -0.20
C TYR A 49 -7.61 -0.58 -0.29
N GLN A 50 -8.27 -1.56 0.33
CA GLN A 50 -7.80 -2.95 0.30
C GLN A 50 -7.74 -3.50 -1.12
N GLU A 51 -8.76 -3.20 -1.94
CA GLU A 51 -8.78 -3.60 -3.34
C GLU A 51 -7.69 -2.87 -4.15
N GLY A 52 -7.49 -1.58 -3.88
CA GLY A 52 -6.40 -0.80 -4.46
C GLY A 52 -5.02 -1.40 -4.14
N LEU A 53 -4.73 -1.67 -2.86
CA LEU A 53 -3.46 -2.25 -2.42
C LEU A 53 -3.25 -3.65 -3.00
N LYS A 54 -4.28 -4.49 -3.04
CA LYS A 54 -4.25 -5.81 -3.69
C LYS A 54 -3.86 -5.71 -5.16
N LYS A 55 -4.53 -4.84 -5.92
CA LYS A 55 -4.25 -4.63 -7.35
C LYS A 55 -2.83 -4.08 -7.57
N MET A 56 -2.36 -3.20 -6.69
CA MET A 56 -1.01 -2.63 -6.76
C MET A 56 0.07 -3.69 -6.52
N LYS A 57 -0.09 -4.53 -5.49
CA LYS A 57 0.81 -5.64 -5.20
C LYS A 57 0.87 -6.65 -6.35
N ALA A 58 -0.29 -6.98 -6.94
CA ALA A 58 -0.38 -7.84 -8.11
C ALA A 58 0.31 -7.22 -9.34
N CYS A 59 0.15 -5.90 -9.55
CA CYS A 59 0.81 -5.19 -10.63
C CYS A 59 2.34 -5.30 -10.53
N GLY A 60 2.92 -5.08 -9.35
CA GLY A 60 4.37 -5.18 -9.14
C GLY A 60 4.94 -6.54 -9.55
N LYS A 61 4.25 -7.62 -9.14
CA LYS A 61 4.59 -8.99 -9.56
C LYS A 61 4.49 -9.18 -11.07
N GLN A 62 3.45 -8.63 -11.69
CA GLN A 62 3.22 -8.76 -13.14
C GLN A 62 4.29 -8.05 -13.98
N ILE A 63 4.71 -6.85 -13.58
CA ILE A 63 5.68 -6.04 -14.35
C ILE A 63 7.13 -6.27 -13.93
N GLY A 64 7.38 -7.09 -12.89
CA GLY A 64 8.72 -7.37 -12.37
C GLY A 64 9.38 -6.19 -11.67
N VAL A 65 8.60 -5.23 -11.15
CA VAL A 65 9.10 -4.06 -10.42
C VAL A 65 8.85 -4.27 -8.92
N PRO A 66 9.85 -4.06 -8.04
CA PRO A 66 9.65 -4.19 -6.60
C PRO A 66 8.63 -3.15 -6.10
N ILE A 67 7.50 -3.62 -5.59
CA ILE A 67 6.47 -2.77 -4.98
C ILE A 67 6.17 -3.28 -3.56
N ARG A 68 6.41 -2.43 -2.56
CA ARG A 68 6.02 -2.68 -1.17
C ARG A 68 4.78 -1.86 -0.83
N VAL A 69 3.78 -2.51 -0.25
CA VAL A 69 2.47 -1.90 0.02
C VAL A 69 2.16 -1.91 1.51
N PHE A 70 1.62 -0.79 2.00
CA PHE A 70 1.30 -0.55 3.39
C PHE A 70 -0.09 0.07 3.50
N GLY A 71 -0.86 -0.35 4.50
CA GLY A 71 -2.20 0.15 4.76
C GLY A 71 -2.22 1.29 5.79
N PRO A 72 -3.43 1.64 6.30
CA PRO A 72 -3.61 2.69 7.28
C PRO A 72 -3.01 2.39 8.66
N GLU A 73 -2.74 1.11 8.97
CA GLU A 73 -2.07 0.66 10.18
C GLU A 73 -0.62 1.16 10.29
N THR A 74 0.04 1.37 9.15
CA THR A 74 1.39 1.93 9.09
C THR A 74 1.33 3.46 9.13
N SER A 75 2.23 4.10 9.88
CA SER A 75 2.36 5.56 9.90
C SER A 75 2.64 6.09 8.48
N ILE A 76 2.01 7.22 8.12
CA ILE A 76 2.13 7.82 6.78
C ILE A 76 3.58 8.08 6.37
N VAL A 77 4.42 8.49 7.32
CA VAL A 77 5.83 8.83 7.07
C VAL A 77 6.77 7.64 7.18
N ALA A 78 6.33 6.50 7.73
CA ALA A 78 7.20 5.36 7.98
C ALA A 78 7.81 4.79 6.69
N ILE A 79 7.12 4.92 5.56
CA ILE A 79 7.64 4.43 4.27
C ILE A 79 8.82 5.24 3.74
N VAL A 80 9.02 6.48 4.19
CA VAL A 80 10.08 7.37 3.67
C VAL A 80 11.48 6.93 4.12
N PRO A 81 11.78 6.74 5.42
CA PRO A 81 13.10 6.28 5.84
C PRO A 81 13.39 4.86 5.33
N MET A 82 12.39 3.98 5.26
CA MET A 82 12.56 2.65 4.67
C MET A 82 12.90 2.73 3.16
N ALA A 83 12.20 3.59 2.43
CA ALA A 83 12.45 3.85 1.01
C ALA A 83 13.86 4.39 0.74
N LEU A 84 14.42 5.17 1.67
CA LEU A 84 15.75 5.76 1.57
C LEU A 84 16.85 4.86 2.14
N GLY A 85 16.52 3.68 2.70
CA GLY A 85 17.48 2.79 3.35
C GLY A 85 18.00 3.30 4.70
N LEU A 86 17.26 4.23 5.34
CA LEU A 86 17.59 4.82 6.65
C LEU A 86 16.97 4.05 7.83
N ALA A 87 16.04 3.13 7.56
CA ALA A 87 15.39 2.28 8.55
C ALA A 87 15.19 0.87 7.98
N ASP A 88 15.26 -0.15 8.84
CA ASP A 88 15.09 -1.53 8.41
C ASP A 88 13.63 -1.78 8.02
N PRO A 89 13.36 -2.16 6.75
CA PRO A 89 12.02 -2.49 6.29
C PRO A 89 11.37 -3.70 6.96
N GLY A 90 12.12 -4.50 7.74
CA GLY A 90 11.63 -5.64 8.49
C GLY A 90 10.88 -5.28 9.78
N GLU A 91 10.97 -4.04 10.26
CA GLU A 91 10.25 -3.59 11.46
C GLU A 91 8.76 -3.28 11.20
N VAL A 92 8.39 -3.07 9.94
CA VAL A 92 7.03 -2.68 9.54
C VAL A 92 6.40 -3.77 8.69
N GLU A 93 5.30 -4.34 9.19
CA GLU A 93 4.55 -5.38 8.51
C GLU A 93 3.99 -4.86 7.16
N GLU A 94 4.33 -5.54 6.07
CA GLU A 94 3.74 -5.25 4.76
C GLU A 94 2.29 -5.69 4.69
N TRP A 95 1.49 -4.91 3.96
CA TRP A 95 0.07 -5.20 3.82
C TRP A 95 -0.17 -6.57 3.16
N SER A 96 -1.03 -7.35 3.82
CA SER A 96 -1.52 -8.66 3.38
C SER A 96 -3.06 -8.71 3.47
N GLU A 97 -3.66 -9.59 2.68
CA GLU A 97 -5.12 -9.77 2.71
C GLU A 97 -5.58 -10.38 4.03
N GLU A 98 -4.75 -11.26 4.59
CA GLU A 98 -4.94 -11.98 5.84
C GLU A 98 -4.92 -11.01 7.03
N ALA A 99 -3.92 -10.13 7.13
CA ALA A 99 -3.83 -9.11 8.19
C ALA A 99 -5.02 -8.13 8.14
N SER A 100 -5.53 -7.85 6.94
CA SER A 100 -6.71 -6.98 6.75
C SER A 100 -8.01 -7.59 7.27
N GLN A 101 -8.18 -8.91 7.10
CA GLN A 101 -9.35 -9.65 7.59
C GLN A 101 -9.35 -9.73 9.12
N ILE A 102 -8.19 -10.03 9.70
CA ILE A 102 -8.00 -10.09 11.17
C ILE A 102 -8.36 -8.76 11.81
N ASN A 103 -7.86 -7.64 11.27
CA ASN A 103 -8.15 -6.30 11.80
C ASN A 103 -9.64 -5.92 11.77
N LYS A 104 -10.41 -6.38 10.75
CA LYS A 104 -11.86 -6.18 10.72
C LYS A 104 -12.56 -6.96 11.84
N VAL A 105 -12.18 -8.22 12.05
CA VAL A 105 -12.76 -9.08 13.11
C VAL A 105 -12.46 -8.50 14.50
N THR A 106 -11.22 -8.07 14.75
CA THR A 106 -10.80 -7.50 16.04
C THR A 106 -11.52 -6.18 16.34
N ARG A 107 -11.68 -5.29 15.35
CA ARG A 107 -12.46 -4.05 15.52
C ARG A 107 -13.94 -4.31 15.77
N SER A 108 -14.56 -5.26 15.06
CA SER A 108 -15.96 -5.62 15.33
C SER A 108 -16.18 -6.18 16.73
N LYS A 109 -15.25 -6.98 17.25
CA LYS A 109 -15.30 -7.50 18.63
C LYS A 109 -15.08 -6.41 19.68
N SER A 110 -14.16 -5.48 19.44
CA SER A 110 -13.89 -4.35 20.34
C SER A 110 -15.08 -3.40 20.49
N VAL A 111 -15.82 -3.14 19.40
CA VAL A 111 -17.02 -2.28 19.46
C VAL A 111 -18.16 -3.00 20.18
N ALA A 112 -18.33 -4.30 19.93
CA ALA A 112 -19.33 -5.10 20.64
C ALA A 112 -19.07 -5.18 22.16
N ALA A 113 -17.79 -5.20 22.59
CA ALA A 113 -17.42 -5.24 24.00
C ALA A 113 -17.54 -3.90 24.74
N GLN A 114 -17.63 -2.77 24.03
CA GLN A 114 -17.84 -1.44 24.63
C GLN A 114 -19.32 -1.04 24.75
N LEU A 115 -20.23 -1.86 24.18
CA LEU A 115 -21.69 -1.64 24.20
C LEU A 115 -22.42 -2.52 25.23
N LEU A 116 -21.68 -3.24 26.08
CA LEU A 116 -22.16 -4.02 27.23
C LEU A 116 -21.59 -3.42 28.51
#